data_AF-A0A952HB61-F1
#
_entry.id   AF-A0A952HB61-F1
#
_cell.length_a   1.000
_cell.length_b   1.000
_cell.length_c   1.000
_cell.angle_alpha   90.00
_cell.angle_beta   90.00
_cell.angle_gamma   90.00
#
_symmetry.space_group_name_H-M   'P 1'
#
loop_
_entity.id
_entity.type
_entity.pdbx_description
1 polymer ?
#
loop_
_entity_poly.entity_id
_entity_poly.type
_entity_poly.pdbx_seq_one_letter_code
_entity_poly.pdbx_strand_id
1 'polypeptide(L)'
;MSASWHPVANAQPTEWLLRQGTAGEPYAVVRRFGFGDRNRPDVWFRVVTWAPTSEGRELIGWCRTLEAAASVAWDHRCASESWRHHMAARRTDAATMAAQRPPAAELVRFYRAALRREATAASARTATRTQERRPAPARARTDRLSVLPPMPVPARRT
;
A
#
# COMPACT_ATOMS: atom_id res chain seq x y z
N MET A 1 -2.55 -28.82 44.43
CA MET A 1 -2.02 -29.25 43.11
C MET A 1 -1.03 -28.20 42.65
N SER A 2 0.27 -28.44 42.84
CA SER A 2 1.32 -27.52 42.35
C SER A 2 1.47 -27.74 40.85
N ALA A 3 1.21 -26.74 40.02
CA ALA A 3 1.50 -26.82 38.60
C ALA A 3 3.02 -27.03 38.45
N SER A 4 3.41 -28.16 37.83
CA SER A 4 4.81 -28.42 37.51
C SER A 4 5.29 -27.32 36.58
N TRP A 5 6.21 -26.50 37.07
CA TRP A 5 6.85 -25.47 36.26
C TRP A 5 7.45 -26.10 35.01
N HIS A 6 7.09 -25.58 33.83
CA HIS A 6 7.61 -26.03 32.55
C HIS A 6 8.10 -24.82 31.75
N PRO A 7 9.32 -24.83 31.18
CA PRO A 7 9.91 -23.66 30.52
C PRO A 7 9.08 -23.14 29.33
N VAL A 8 8.34 -24.03 28.65
CA VAL A 8 7.45 -23.64 27.54
C VAL A 8 6.36 -22.65 27.95
N ALA A 9 5.93 -22.64 29.22
CA ALA A 9 4.92 -21.72 29.71
C ALA A 9 5.37 -20.25 29.68
N ASN A 10 6.69 -20.01 29.59
CA ASN A 10 7.29 -18.69 29.46
C ASN A 10 7.80 -18.40 28.03
N ALA A 11 7.67 -19.35 27.10
CA ALA A 11 8.11 -19.15 25.73
C ALA A 11 7.15 -18.20 25.01
N GLN A 12 7.68 -17.11 24.47
CA GLN A 12 6.91 -16.20 23.63
C GLN A 12 7.35 -16.37 22.17
N PRO A 13 6.41 -16.54 21.21
CA PRO A 13 6.77 -16.60 19.81
C PRO A 13 7.45 -15.27 19.43
N THR A 14 8.73 -15.37 19.11
CA THR A 14 9.57 -14.21 18.76
C THR A 14 9.81 -14.14 17.26
N GLU A 15 9.49 -15.21 16.54
CA GLU A 15 9.69 -15.35 15.10
C GLU A 15 8.46 -15.97 14.44
N TRP A 16 8.05 -15.41 13.30
CA TRP A 16 7.02 -15.95 12.43
C TRP A 16 7.59 -16.18 11.05
N LEU A 17 7.27 -17.33 10.47
CA LEU A 17 7.59 -17.69 9.10
C LEU A 17 6.34 -17.50 8.24
N LEU A 18 6.38 -16.57 7.28
CA LEU A 18 5.22 -16.26 6.44
C LEU A 18 5.21 -17.14 5.18
N ARG A 19 4.06 -17.75 4.91
CA ARG A 19 3.81 -18.68 3.78
C ARG A 19 2.52 -18.29 3.05
N GLN A 20 2.43 -18.64 1.77
CA GLN A 20 1.17 -18.55 1.03
C GLN A 20 0.39 -19.86 1.21
N GLY A 21 -0.60 -19.86 2.10
CA GLY A 21 -1.29 -21.09 2.49
C GLY A 21 -0.42 -22.02 3.34
N THR A 22 -0.98 -23.16 3.74
CA THR A 22 -0.33 -24.11 4.67
C THR A 22 0.84 -24.87 4.05
N ALA A 23 0.78 -25.17 2.75
CA ALA A 23 1.82 -25.91 2.02
C ALA A 23 2.75 -25.01 1.19
N GLY A 24 2.53 -23.69 1.16
CA GLY A 24 3.32 -22.80 0.32
C GLY A 24 4.74 -22.61 0.81
N GLU A 25 5.65 -22.34 -0.14
CA GLU A 25 7.02 -21.95 0.17
C GLU A 25 7.02 -20.68 1.04
N PRO A 26 7.90 -20.60 2.05
CA PRO A 26 8.01 -19.40 2.85
C PRO A 26 8.59 -18.26 2.02
N TYR A 27 8.06 -17.05 2.24
CA TYR A 27 8.48 -15.87 1.51
C TYR A 27 9.12 -14.80 2.39
N ALA A 28 8.88 -14.83 3.70
CA ALA A 28 9.46 -13.89 4.64
C ALA A 28 9.55 -14.45 6.07
N VAL A 29 10.40 -13.82 6.88
CA VAL A 29 10.49 -14.05 8.32
C VAL A 29 10.25 -12.72 9.03
N VAL A 30 9.39 -12.74 10.05
CA VAL A 30 9.15 -11.59 10.94
C VAL A 30 9.68 -11.93 12.32
N ARG A 31 10.47 -11.03 12.92
CA ARG A 31 10.98 -11.18 14.29
C ARG A 31 10.51 -10.04 15.17
N ARG A 32 10.00 -10.34 16.36
CA ARG A 32 9.62 -9.35 17.38
C ARG A 32 10.83 -8.98 18.23
N PHE A 33 11.03 -7.69 18.41
CA PHE A 33 12.01 -7.10 19.31
C PHE A 33 11.28 -6.21 20.31
N GLY A 34 11.66 -6.30 21.58
CA GLY A 34 11.24 -5.36 22.62
C GLY A 34 12.45 -4.57 23.08
N PHE A 35 12.36 -3.25 23.09
CA PHE A 35 13.38 -2.35 23.62
C PHE A 35 12.82 -1.57 24.82
N GLY A 36 13.71 -1.01 25.66
CA GLY A 36 13.31 -0.12 26.76
C GLY A 36 12.79 -0.84 28.01
N ASP A 37 11.88 -0.17 28.71
CA ASP A 37 11.38 -0.59 30.02
C ASP A 37 10.57 -1.90 29.95
N ARG A 38 10.79 -2.81 30.91
CA ARG A 38 10.13 -4.13 30.94
C ARG A 38 8.61 -4.04 31.09
N ASN A 39 8.09 -3.03 31.80
CA ASN A 39 6.67 -2.84 32.04
C ASN A 39 5.96 -2.12 30.88
N ARG A 40 6.71 -1.41 30.03
CA ARG A 40 6.22 -0.77 28.80
C ARG A 40 7.23 -0.92 27.67
N PRO A 41 7.42 -2.13 27.13
CA PRO A 41 8.41 -2.37 26.10
C PRO A 41 8.01 -1.66 24.81
N ASP A 42 8.98 -1.02 24.17
CA ASP A 42 8.84 -0.49 22.83
C ASP A 42 8.98 -1.63 21.82
N VAL A 43 7.86 -2.06 21.25
CA VAL A 43 7.80 -3.25 20.39
C VAL A 43 8.03 -2.90 18.93
N TRP A 44 8.95 -3.61 18.30
CA TRP A 44 9.26 -3.51 16.88
C TRP A 44 9.26 -4.89 16.22
N PHE A 45 8.92 -4.92 14.94
CA PHE A 45 8.92 -6.13 14.12
C PHE A 45 9.91 -5.95 12.97
N ARG A 46 10.97 -6.75 12.97
CA ARG A 46 11.95 -6.81 11.88
C ARG A 46 11.44 -7.76 10.81
N VAL A 47 11.34 -7.29 9.58
CA VAL A 47 10.86 -8.06 8.43
C VAL A 47 12.03 -8.32 7.50
N VAL A 48 12.32 -9.59 7.24
CA VAL A 48 13.38 -10.01 6.31
C VAL A 48 12.82 -10.95 5.26
N THR A 49 13.50 -11.03 4.11
CA THR A 49 13.22 -12.08 3.11
C THR A 49 13.44 -13.46 3.71
N TRP A 50 12.78 -14.45 3.14
CA TRP A 50 13.10 -15.83 3.47
C TRP A 50 14.37 -16.28 2.72
N ALA A 51 15.21 -17.03 3.44
CA ALA A 51 16.26 -17.88 2.90
C ALA A 51 16.50 -19.04 3.90
N PRO A 52 17.02 -20.20 3.44
CA PRO A 52 17.32 -21.35 4.30
C PRO A 52 18.27 -20.97 5.44
N THR A 53 19.32 -20.22 5.10
CA THR A 53 20.29 -19.67 6.06
C THR A 53 19.97 -18.20 6.34
N SER A 54 20.41 -17.70 7.50
CA SER A 54 20.21 -16.30 7.86
C SER A 54 21.01 -15.32 7.00
N GLU A 55 22.14 -15.76 6.43
CA GLU A 55 23.03 -14.93 5.60
C GLU A 55 22.37 -14.52 4.27
N GLY A 56 21.54 -15.38 3.70
CA GLY A 56 20.80 -15.07 2.48
C GLY A 56 19.57 -14.18 2.68
N ARG A 57 19.29 -13.75 3.92
CA ARG A 57 18.10 -12.93 4.25
C ARG A 57 18.43 -11.46 4.16
N GLU A 58 17.63 -10.73 3.39
CA GLU A 58 17.73 -9.29 3.24
C GLU A 58 16.69 -8.59 4.11
N LEU A 59 17.06 -7.45 4.69
CA LEU A 59 16.11 -6.61 5.43
C LEU A 59 15.12 -5.96 4.46
N ILE A 60 13.83 -6.19 4.70
CA ILE A 60 12.75 -5.48 4.00
C ILE A 60 12.41 -4.20 4.75
N GLY A 61 12.31 -4.28 6.09
CA GLY A 61 12.05 -3.10 6.92
C GLY A 61 11.72 -3.41 8.38
N TRP A 62 11.40 -2.36 9.12
CA TRP A 62 10.93 -2.42 10.51
C TRP A 62 9.52 -1.86 10.61
N CYS A 63 8.68 -2.51 11.41
CA CYS A 63 7.27 -2.14 11.59
C CYS A 63 6.91 -2.08 13.07
N ARG A 64 5.86 -1.34 13.39
CA ARG A 64 5.35 -1.17 14.76
C ARG A 64 4.31 -2.21 15.17
N THR A 65 3.73 -2.91 14.19
CA THR A 65 2.75 -3.97 14.41
C THR A 65 3.07 -5.18 13.53
N LEU A 66 2.55 -6.35 13.94
CA LEU A 66 2.74 -7.60 13.20
C LEU A 66 1.98 -7.56 11.86
N GLU A 67 0.83 -6.91 11.81
CA GLU A 67 0.01 -6.74 10.61
C GLU A 67 0.72 -5.90 9.56
N ALA A 68 1.34 -4.79 9.98
CA ALA A 68 2.16 -3.96 9.09
C ALA A 68 3.37 -4.74 8.57
N ALA A 69 4.00 -5.54 9.43
CA ALA A 69 5.11 -6.41 9.05
C ALA A 69 4.69 -7.47 8.01
N ALA A 70 3.55 -8.13 8.21
CA ALA A 70 2.99 -9.11 7.28
C ALA A 70 2.60 -8.47 5.94
N SER A 71 2.00 -7.28 5.97
CA SER A 71 1.66 -6.53 4.76
C SER A 71 2.90 -6.13 3.95
N VAL A 72 3.95 -5.60 4.60
CA VAL A 72 5.22 -5.26 3.93
C VAL A 72 5.89 -6.50 3.33
N ALA A 73 5.84 -7.64 4.04
CA ALA A 73 6.37 -8.90 3.54
C ALA A 73 5.60 -9.41 2.30
N TRP A 74 4.27 -9.27 2.30
CA TRP A 74 3.44 -9.62 1.15
C TRP A 74 3.72 -8.71 -0.05
N ASP A 75 3.84 -7.40 0.19
CA ASP A 75 4.22 -6.45 -0.86
C ASP A 75 5.57 -6.81 -1.50
N HIS A 76 6.57 -7.20 -0.69
CA HIS A 76 7.86 -7.66 -1.20
C HIS A 76 7.71 -8.89 -2.12
N ARG A 77 6.85 -9.84 -1.74
CA ARG A 77 6.58 -11.03 -2.56
C ARG A 77 6.00 -10.62 -3.92
N CYS A 78 4.91 -9.85 -3.92
CA CYS A 78 4.28 -9.36 -5.16
C CYS A 78 5.26 -8.55 -6.01
N ALA A 79 6.07 -7.70 -5.39
CA ALA A 79 7.09 -6.91 -6.06
C ALA A 79 8.17 -7.80 -6.72
N SER A 80 8.60 -8.85 -6.03
CA SER A 80 9.57 -9.83 -6.54
C SER A 80 9.01 -10.61 -7.72
N GLU A 81 7.76 -11.06 -7.64
CA GLU A 81 7.08 -11.74 -8.75
C GLU A 81 6.93 -10.80 -9.96
N SER A 82 6.44 -9.58 -9.74
CA SER A 82 6.30 -8.56 -10.79
C SER A 82 7.63 -8.24 -11.48
N TRP A 83 8.71 -8.05 -10.71
CA TRP A 83 10.04 -7.80 -11.27
C TRP A 83 10.57 -9.01 -12.05
N ARG A 84 10.37 -10.24 -11.56
CA ARG A 84 10.74 -11.45 -12.30
C ARG A 84 10.02 -11.55 -13.65
N HIS A 85 8.73 -11.26 -13.68
CA HIS A 85 7.96 -11.26 -14.93
C HIS A 85 8.45 -10.18 -15.90
N HIS A 86 8.75 -8.98 -15.40
CA HIS A 86 9.32 -7.88 -16.20
C HIS A 86 10.67 -8.24 -16.82
N MET A 87 11.55 -8.88 -16.05
CA MET A 87 12.85 -9.33 -16.56
C MET A 87 12.72 -10.52 -17.53
N ALA A 88 11.83 -11.47 -17.26
CA ALA A 88 11.57 -12.59 -18.14
C ALA A 88 10.99 -12.13 -19.50
N ALA A 89 10.12 -11.12 -19.51
CA ALA A 89 9.60 -10.53 -20.74
C ALA A 89 10.70 -9.92 -21.62
N ARG A 90 11.81 -9.50 -21.01
CA ARG A 90 13.02 -9.00 -21.70
C ARG A 90 13.99 -10.12 -22.10
N ARG A 91 13.64 -11.38 -21.81
CA ARG A 91 14.47 -12.57 -22.03
C ARG A 91 15.85 -12.46 -21.38
N THR A 92 15.93 -11.74 -20.26
CA THR A 92 17.16 -11.67 -19.47
C THR A 92 17.46 -13.04 -18.86
N ASP A 93 18.72 -13.48 -18.94
CA ASP A 93 19.15 -14.73 -18.32
C ASP A 93 19.16 -14.64 -16.78
N ALA A 94 19.19 -15.80 -16.11
CA ALA A 94 19.09 -15.88 -14.65
C ALA A 94 20.26 -15.22 -13.91
N ALA A 95 21.48 -15.25 -14.45
CA ALA A 95 22.65 -14.66 -13.82
C ALA A 95 22.55 -13.13 -13.86
N THR A 96 22.18 -12.58 -15.01
CA THR A 96 21.93 -11.14 -15.17
C THR A 96 20.75 -10.68 -14.31
N MET A 97 19.67 -11.48 -14.21
CA MET A 97 18.57 -11.20 -13.28
C MET A 97 19.10 -11.07 -11.85
N ALA A 98 19.82 -12.06 -11.35
CA ALA A 98 20.34 -12.06 -9.98
C ALA A 98 21.22 -10.83 -9.70
N ALA A 99 22.10 -10.47 -10.64
CA ALA A 99 22.98 -9.30 -10.52
C ALA A 99 22.24 -7.96 -10.54
N GLN A 100 21.11 -7.87 -11.22
CA GLN A 100 20.30 -6.65 -11.35
C GLN A 100 19.16 -6.56 -10.32
N ARG A 101 19.01 -7.54 -9.44
CA ARG A 101 17.93 -7.54 -8.45
C ARG A 101 18.13 -6.36 -7.47
N PRO A 102 17.16 -5.43 -7.37
CA PRO A 102 17.24 -4.37 -6.38
C PRO A 102 17.18 -4.94 -4.95
N PRO A 103 17.76 -4.24 -3.96
CA PRO A 103 17.59 -4.60 -2.55
C PRO A 103 16.12 -4.74 -2.17
N ALA A 104 15.80 -5.70 -1.30
CA ALA A 104 14.43 -6.03 -0.93
C ALA A 104 13.58 -4.80 -0.50
N ALA A 105 14.16 -3.89 0.29
CA ALA A 105 13.49 -2.67 0.74
C ALA A 105 13.17 -1.71 -0.42
N GLU A 106 14.09 -1.56 -1.38
CA GLU A 106 13.88 -0.70 -2.55
C GLU A 106 12.81 -1.27 -3.47
N LEU A 107 12.81 -2.58 -3.65
CA LEU A 107 11.83 -3.27 -4.47
C LEU A 107 10.40 -3.02 -3.96
N VAL A 108 10.18 -3.10 -2.63
CA VAL A 108 8.90 -2.73 -2.00
C VAL A 108 8.57 -1.25 -2.22
N ARG A 109 9.55 -0.36 -2.06
CA ARG A 109 9.35 1.08 -2.24
C ARG A 109 8.88 1.40 -3.65
N PHE A 110 9.53 0.83 -4.68
CA PHE A 110 9.16 1.02 -6.08
C PHE A 110 7.79 0.43 -6.39
N TYR A 111 7.50 -0.77 -5.89
CA TYR A 111 6.21 -1.42 -6.06
C TYR A 111 5.07 -0.59 -5.47
N ARG A 112 5.18 -0.15 -4.21
CA ARG A 112 4.18 0.73 -3.58
C ARG A 112 4.03 2.06 -4.32
N ALA A 113 5.11 2.61 -4.86
CA ALA A 113 5.03 3.81 -5.68
C ALA A 113 4.27 3.56 -6.99
N ALA A 114 4.44 2.40 -7.62
CA ALA A 114 3.70 2.00 -8.81
C ALA A 114 2.20 1.84 -8.51
N LEU A 115 1.84 1.10 -7.45
CA LEU A 115 0.44 0.93 -7.02
C LEU A 115 -0.25 2.27 -6.76
N ARG A 116 0.45 3.23 -6.11
CA ARG A 116 -0.11 4.57 -5.89
C ARG A 116 -0.40 5.29 -7.21
N ARG A 117 0.50 5.23 -8.18
CA ARG A 117 0.30 5.84 -9.50
C ARG A 117 -0.89 5.22 -10.25
N GLU A 118 -1.01 3.89 -10.21
CA GLU A 118 -2.12 3.16 -10.83
C GLU A 118 -3.47 3.53 -10.19
N ALA A 119 -3.51 3.62 -8.85
CA ALA A 119 -4.70 4.04 -8.13
C ALA A 119 -5.12 5.47 -8.52
N THR A 120 -4.17 6.41 -8.57
CA THR A 120 -4.45 7.79 -9.02
C THR A 120 -4.97 7.83 -10.46
N ALA A 121 -4.36 7.08 -11.37
CA ALA A 121 -4.81 7.02 -12.77
C ALA A 121 -6.21 6.39 -12.91
N ALA A 122 -6.51 5.37 -12.11
CA ALA A 122 -7.83 4.74 -12.09
C ALA A 122 -8.91 5.71 -11.58
N SER A 123 -8.64 6.46 -10.51
CA SER A 123 -9.54 7.50 -10.02
C SER A 123 -9.80 8.59 -11.06
N ALA A 124 -8.77 9.04 -11.79
CA ALA A 124 -8.91 10.03 -12.86
C ALA A 124 -9.81 9.52 -14.01
N ARG A 125 -9.61 8.28 -14.48
CA ARG A 125 -10.46 7.67 -15.53
C ARG A 125 -11.92 7.58 -15.10
N THR A 126 -12.18 7.23 -13.85
CA THR A 126 -13.55 7.16 -13.29
C THR A 126 -14.18 8.55 -13.23
N ALA A 127 -13.44 9.58 -12.83
CA ALA A 127 -13.93 10.96 -12.80
C ALA A 127 -14.31 11.48 -14.19
N THR A 128 -13.45 11.26 -15.21
CA THR A 128 -13.74 11.64 -16.60
C THR A 128 -14.99 10.95 -17.13
N ARG A 129 -15.16 9.64 -16.87
CA ARG A 129 -16.34 8.87 -17.30
C ARG A 129 -17.63 9.34 -16.63
N THR A 130 -17.58 9.78 -15.37
CA THR A 130 -18.73 10.36 -14.66
C THR A 130 -19.08 11.75 -15.19
N GLN A 131 -18.07 12.55 -15.57
CA GLN A 131 -18.27 13.87 -16.14
C GLN A 131 -18.94 13.81 -17.52
N GLU A 132 -18.55 12.87 -18.39
CA GLU A 132 -19.20 12.66 -19.70
C GLU A 132 -20.63 12.11 -19.60
N ARG A 133 -20.96 11.39 -18.52
CA ARG A 133 -22.30 10.86 -18.27
C ARG A 133 -23.25 11.86 -17.61
N ARG A 134 -22.78 13.05 -17.23
CA ARG A 134 -23.65 14.08 -16.66
C ARG A 134 -24.52 14.65 -17.80
N PRO A 135 -25.86 14.52 -17.74
CA PRO A 135 -26.72 15.10 -18.76
C PRO A 135 -26.48 16.61 -18.80
N ALA A 136 -26.42 17.18 -20.01
CA ALA A 136 -26.30 18.62 -20.20
C ALA A 136 -27.35 19.33 -19.32
N PRO A 137 -27.01 20.43 -18.63
CA PRO A 137 -28.00 21.17 -17.88
C PRO A 137 -29.12 21.56 -18.86
N ALA A 138 -30.34 21.10 -18.57
CA ALA A 138 -31.52 21.49 -19.32
C ALA A 138 -31.52 23.01 -19.36
N ARG A 139 -31.39 23.58 -20.57
CA ARG A 139 -31.47 25.03 -20.77
C ARG A 139 -32.79 25.48 -20.16
N ALA A 140 -32.72 26.13 -19.00
CA ALA A 140 -33.88 26.72 -18.36
C ALA A 140 -34.45 27.72 -19.35
N ARG A 141 -35.59 27.37 -19.94
CA ARG A 141 -36.39 28.25 -20.80
C ARG A 141 -36.84 29.39 -19.90
N THR A 142 -36.13 30.51 -19.94
CA THR A 142 -36.48 31.70 -19.19
C THR A 142 -37.78 32.23 -19.76
N ASP A 143 -38.88 31.99 -19.07
CA ASP A 143 -40.16 32.62 -19.38
C ASP A 143 -39.98 34.12 -19.19
N ARG A 144 -40.17 34.85 -20.30
CA ARG A 144 -39.98 36.29 -20.40
C ARG A 144 -41.20 36.95 -19.77
N LEU A 145 -41.17 37.15 -18.45
CA LEU A 145 -42.10 38.05 -17.78
C LEU A 145 -41.76 39.48 -18.21
N SER A 146 -42.56 40.01 -19.14
CA SER A 146 -42.53 41.40 -19.58
C SER A 146 -42.80 42.33 -18.41
N VAL A 147 -41.74 42.98 -17.91
CA VAL A 147 -41.86 44.16 -17.05
C VAL A 147 -41.82 45.38 -17.95
N LEU A 148 -42.95 46.09 -18.05
CA LEU A 148 -43.06 47.39 -18.72
C LEU A 148 -42.18 48.42 -18.00
N PRO A 149 -41.43 49.28 -18.72
CA PRO A 149 -40.67 50.36 -18.10
C PRO A 149 -41.61 51.51 -17.67
N PRO A 150 -41.33 52.20 -16.54
CA PRO A 150 -42.11 53.37 -16.13
C PRO A 150 -41.78 54.60 -17.00
N MET A 151 -42.82 55.38 -17.30
CA MET A 151 -42.76 56.65 -18.04
C MET A 151 -41.99 57.74 -17.27
N PRO A 152 -41.17 58.56 -17.95
CA PRO A 152 -40.48 59.68 -17.30
C PRO A 152 -41.40 60.90 -17.12
N VAL A 153 -41.38 61.48 -15.91
CA VAL A 153 -42.02 62.77 -15.57
C VAL A 153 -41.02 63.90 -15.88
N PRO A 154 -41.36 64.90 -16.71
CA PRO A 154 -40.50 66.04 -16.97
C PRO A 154 -40.50 67.05 -15.82
N ALA A 155 -39.31 67.56 -15.49
CA ALA A 155 -39.07 68.55 -14.45
C ALA A 155 -39.60 69.95 -14.82
N ARG A 156 -39.99 70.69 -13.77
CA ARG A 156 -40.53 72.07 -13.75
C ARG A 156 -39.71 73.08 -14.56
N ARG A 157 -40.40 74.07 -15.13
CA ARG A 157 -39.86 75.42 -15.37
C ARG A 157 -40.68 76.44 -14.58
N THR A 158 -39.93 77.27 -13.83
CA THR A 158 -40.23 78.59 -13.25
C THR A 158 -41.57 78.82 -12.59
#